data_AF-W2TZU3-F1
#
_entry.id   AF-W2TZU3-F1
#
_cell.length_a   1.000
_cell.length_b   1.000
_cell.length_c   1.000
_cell.angle_alpha   90.00
_cell.angle_beta   90.00
_cell.angle_gamma   90.00
#
_symmetry.space_group_name_H-M   'P 1'
#
loop_
_entity.id
_entity.type
_entity.pdbx_description
1 polymer ?
#
loop_
_entity_poly.entity_id
_entity_poly.type
_entity_poly.pdbx_seq_one_letter_code
_entity_poly.pdbx_strand_id
1 'polypeptide(L)'
;MDLQKLAASLQEAYPQGLPGEREALVTLLLGRGIPQPEALELARALEAQGYAHFLPGERPRWAFTRRPVDLKALMRALDQEYPEFVGEGDEEEEALAFLALRLEGDRQVAKEVLEALRAAGYVEKAYHPEQVRDRLLFRFPEALRLYA
;
A
#
# COMPACT_ATOMS: atom_id res chain seq x y z
N MET A 1 -9.56 19.62 -10.53
CA MET A 1 -9.71 19.02 -9.18
C MET A 1 -8.33 18.84 -8.56
N ASP A 2 -8.17 19.08 -7.26
CA ASP A 2 -6.89 18.89 -6.56
C ASP A 2 -6.67 17.39 -6.26
N LEU A 3 -5.61 16.82 -6.82
CA LEU A 3 -5.30 15.38 -6.69
C LEU A 3 -5.01 14.98 -5.25
N GLN A 4 -4.36 15.83 -4.47
CA GLN A 4 -4.05 15.54 -3.07
C GLN A 4 -5.34 15.43 -2.25
N LYS A 5 -6.28 16.37 -2.46
CA LYS A 5 -7.60 16.33 -1.80
C LYS A 5 -8.41 15.12 -2.22
N LEU A 6 -8.35 14.75 -3.51
CA LEU A 6 -9.01 13.55 -4.00
C LEU A 6 -8.40 12.29 -3.36
N ALA A 7 -7.08 12.17 -3.33
CA ALA A 7 -6.38 11.04 -2.73
C ALA A 7 -6.70 10.91 -1.23
N ALA A 8 -6.69 12.02 -0.49
CA ALA A 8 -7.06 12.03 0.92
C ALA A 8 -8.52 11.60 1.14
N SER A 9 -9.45 12.11 0.33
CA SER A 9 -10.86 11.69 0.36
C SER A 9 -11.04 10.21 0.02
N LEU A 10 -10.27 9.68 -0.93
CA LEU A 10 -10.29 8.26 -1.28
C LEU A 10 -9.73 7.40 -0.15
N GLN A 11 -8.64 7.83 0.49
CA GLN A 11 -8.05 7.09 1.61
C GLN A 11 -8.94 7.10 2.86
N GLU A 12 -9.70 8.18 3.09
CA GLU A 12 -10.69 8.22 4.17
C GLU A 12 -11.89 7.31 3.90
N ALA A 13 -12.35 7.25 2.64
CA ALA A 13 -13.46 6.38 2.25
C ALA A 13 -13.07 4.90 2.18
N TYR A 14 -11.81 4.61 1.82
CA TYR A 14 -11.30 3.27 1.58
C TYR A 14 -9.93 3.07 2.26
N PRO A 15 -9.86 3.08 3.61
CA PRO A 15 -8.58 3.02 4.33
C PRO A 15 -7.80 1.73 4.06
N GLN A 16 -8.50 0.63 3.80
CA GLN A 16 -7.91 -0.68 3.43
C GLN A 16 -7.80 -0.88 1.90
N GLY A 17 -8.01 0.18 1.14
CA GLY A 17 -8.10 0.16 -0.32
C GLY A 17 -9.48 -0.19 -0.88
N LEU A 18 -9.72 0.23 -2.12
CA LEU A 18 -10.93 -0.06 -2.89
C LEU A 18 -10.82 -1.48 -3.49
N PRO A 19 -11.70 -2.43 -3.11
CA PRO A 19 -11.67 -3.78 -3.68
C PRO A 19 -12.04 -3.77 -5.17
N GLY A 20 -11.40 -4.67 -5.92
CA GLY A 20 -11.68 -4.91 -7.33
C GLY A 20 -10.45 -4.82 -8.21
N GLU A 21 -10.66 -5.06 -9.51
CA GLU A 21 -9.62 -5.08 -10.54
C GLU A 21 -9.17 -3.66 -10.94
N ARG A 22 -8.31 -3.55 -11.97
CA ARG A 22 -7.77 -2.26 -12.43
C ARG A 22 -8.84 -1.24 -12.78
N GLU A 23 -9.99 -1.68 -13.28
CA GLU A 23 -11.11 -0.82 -13.70
C GLU A 23 -11.91 -0.26 -12.51
N ALA A 24 -11.71 -0.78 -11.29
CA ALA A 24 -12.50 -0.39 -10.11
C ALA A 24 -12.36 1.10 -9.78
N LEU A 25 -11.14 1.66 -9.86
CA LEU A 25 -10.91 3.08 -9.61
C LEU A 25 -11.67 3.97 -10.60
N VAL A 26 -11.62 3.65 -11.89
CA VAL A 26 -12.35 4.39 -12.92
C VAL A 26 -13.86 4.28 -12.71
N THR A 27 -14.34 3.08 -12.40
CA THR A 27 -15.76 2.82 -12.10
C THR A 27 -16.24 3.63 -10.89
N LEU A 28 -15.42 3.74 -9.84
CA LEU A 28 -15.71 4.58 -8.69
C LEU A 28 -15.83 6.06 -9.07
N LEU A 29 -14.89 6.57 -9.88
CA LEU A 29 -14.89 7.97 -10.31
C LEU A 29 -16.12 8.28 -11.18
N LEU A 30 -16.50 7.38 -12.09
CA LEU A 30 -17.73 7.48 -12.86
C LEU A 30 -18.97 7.51 -11.95
N GLY A 31 -19.01 6.65 -10.93
CA GLY A 31 -20.09 6.63 -9.93
C GLY A 31 -20.19 7.91 -9.09
N ARG A 32 -19.12 8.70 -9.00
CA ARG A 32 -19.10 10.04 -8.39
C ARG A 32 -19.56 11.15 -9.35
N GLY A 33 -20.01 10.79 -10.56
CA GLY A 33 -20.50 11.73 -11.58
C GLY A 33 -19.40 12.36 -12.43
N ILE A 34 -18.15 11.87 -12.35
CA ILE A 34 -17.04 12.36 -13.16
C ILE A 34 -17.18 11.78 -14.58
N PRO A 35 -17.12 12.60 -15.65
CA PRO A 35 -17.17 12.11 -17.03
C PRO A 35 -16.06 11.12 -17.34
N GLN A 36 -16.32 10.12 -18.19
CA GLN A 36 -15.38 9.04 -18.48
C GLN A 36 -13.96 9.49 -18.90
N PRO A 37 -13.78 10.50 -19.79
CA PRO A 37 -12.44 10.95 -20.14
C PRO A 37 -11.68 11.50 -18.93
N GLU A 38 -12.34 12.31 -18.11
CA GLU A 38 -11.75 12.90 -16.90
C GLU A 38 -11.48 11.84 -15.83
N ALA A 39 -12.36 10.86 -15.65
CA ALA A 39 -12.18 9.75 -14.73
C ALA A 39 -10.93 8.91 -15.08
N LEU A 40 -10.70 8.66 -16.36
CA LEU A 40 -9.51 7.95 -16.85
C LEU A 40 -8.23 8.77 -16.62
N GLU A 41 -8.26 10.07 -16.90
CA GLU A 41 -7.12 10.95 -16.66
C GLU A 41 -6.77 11.05 -15.17
N LEU A 42 -7.78 11.20 -14.30
CA LEU A 42 -7.58 11.25 -12.86
C LEU A 42 -7.03 9.94 -12.30
N ALA A 43 -7.57 8.79 -12.73
CA ALA A 43 -7.05 7.50 -12.30
C ALA A 43 -5.57 7.34 -12.67
N ARG A 44 -5.19 7.70 -13.90
CA ARG A 44 -3.79 7.69 -14.35
C ARG A 44 -2.93 8.68 -13.57
N ALA A 45 -3.43 9.89 -13.30
CA ALA A 45 -2.67 10.90 -12.56
C ALA A 45 -2.44 10.49 -11.10
N LEU A 46 -3.43 9.88 -10.44
CA LEU A 46 -3.28 9.33 -9.10
C LEU A 46 -2.24 8.21 -9.05
N GLU A 47 -2.26 7.29 -10.03
CA GLU A 47 -1.28 6.21 -10.12
C GLU A 47 0.13 6.75 -10.43
N ALA A 48 0.25 7.63 -11.43
CA ALA A 48 1.54 8.18 -11.86
C ALA A 48 2.22 9.05 -10.80
N GLN A 49 1.44 9.74 -9.95
CA GLN A 49 1.98 10.53 -8.85
C GLN A 49 2.12 9.74 -7.54
N GLY A 50 1.82 8.44 -7.53
CA GLY A 50 2.02 7.59 -6.35
C GLY A 50 0.99 7.81 -5.24
N TYR A 51 -0.18 8.37 -5.54
CA TYR A 51 -1.31 8.48 -4.60
C TYR A 51 -2.21 7.25 -4.62
N ALA A 52 -2.23 6.50 -5.73
CA ALA A 52 -3.02 5.29 -5.89
C ALA A 52 -2.14 4.16 -6.43
N HIS A 53 -2.32 2.94 -5.91
CA HIS A 53 -1.52 1.79 -6.30
C HIS A 53 -2.40 0.58 -6.48
N PHE A 54 -2.36 -0.04 -7.64
CA PHE A 54 -3.06 -1.31 -7.85
C PHE A 54 -2.24 -2.46 -7.24
N LEU A 55 -2.83 -3.17 -6.29
CA LEU A 55 -2.26 -4.32 -5.61
C LEU A 55 -2.92 -5.61 -6.13
N PRO A 56 -2.27 -6.39 -7.01
CA PRO A 56 -2.82 -7.62 -7.59
C PRO A 56 -2.69 -8.85 -6.68
N GLY A 57 -2.75 -8.67 -5.36
CA GLY A 57 -2.51 -9.75 -4.40
C GLY A 57 -3.66 -10.76 -4.35
N GLU A 58 -3.68 -11.61 -3.31
CA GLU A 58 -4.77 -12.58 -3.12
C GLU A 58 -6.15 -11.92 -3.09
N ARG A 59 -6.20 -10.65 -2.69
CA ARG A 59 -7.41 -9.82 -2.68
C ARG A 59 -7.16 -8.52 -3.45
N PRO A 60 -7.32 -8.53 -4.78
CA PRO A 60 -7.02 -7.38 -5.64
C PRO A 60 -7.75 -6.11 -5.20
N ARG A 61 -7.01 -5.01 -5.16
CA ARG A 61 -7.51 -3.71 -4.70
C ARG A 61 -6.64 -2.54 -5.13
N TRP A 62 -7.22 -1.35 -5.10
CA TRP A 62 -6.50 -0.09 -5.18
C TRP A 62 -6.20 0.44 -3.78
N ALA A 63 -4.94 0.57 -3.43
CA ALA A 63 -4.48 1.27 -2.24
C ALA A 63 -4.40 2.78 -2.50
N PHE A 64 -4.78 3.59 -1.52
CA PHE A 64 -4.62 5.03 -1.58
C PHE A 64 -3.71 5.49 -0.44
N THR A 65 -3.02 6.61 -0.66
CA THR A 65 -2.21 7.24 0.38
C THR A 65 -2.48 8.74 0.38
N ARG A 66 -2.47 9.36 1.55
CA ARG A 66 -2.70 10.82 1.67
C ARG A 66 -1.55 11.64 1.10
N ARG A 67 -0.39 11.02 0.90
CA ARG A 67 0.80 11.60 0.26
C ARG A 67 1.30 10.67 -0.85
N PRO A 68 2.02 11.21 -1.84
CA PRO A 68 2.75 10.40 -2.80
C PRO A 68 3.69 9.43 -2.11
N VAL A 69 3.67 8.16 -2.51
CA VAL A 69 4.64 7.16 -2.08
C VAL A 69 5.14 6.34 -3.27
N ASP A 70 6.39 5.93 -3.23
CA ASP A 70 6.90 4.89 -4.14
C ASP A 70 6.66 3.52 -3.51
N LEU A 71 5.46 2.97 -3.72
CA LEU A 71 5.08 1.70 -3.13
C LEU A 71 5.95 0.54 -3.62
N LYS A 72 6.47 0.60 -4.85
CA LYS A 72 7.37 -0.43 -5.38
C LYS A 72 8.70 -0.44 -4.63
N ALA A 73 9.28 0.74 -4.40
CA ALA A 73 10.51 0.86 -3.60
C ALA A 73 10.29 0.40 -2.15
N LEU A 74 9.14 0.73 -1.55
CA LEU A 74 8.79 0.27 -0.20
C LEU A 74 8.64 -1.25 -0.14
N MET A 75 7.92 -1.87 -1.08
CA MET A 75 7.77 -3.32 -1.16
C MET A 75 9.12 -4.01 -1.33
N ARG A 76 10.01 -3.47 -2.17
CA ARG A 76 11.37 -4.00 -2.33
C ARG A 76 12.16 -3.92 -1.03
N ALA A 77 12.10 -2.79 -0.33
CA ALA A 77 12.78 -2.63 0.96
C ALA A 77 12.21 -3.59 2.03
N LEU A 78 10.90 -3.83 2.03
CA LEU A 78 10.25 -4.81 2.90
C LEU A 78 10.66 -6.26 2.58
N ASP A 79 10.94 -6.59 1.32
CA ASP A 79 11.38 -7.93 0.91
C ASP A 79 12.88 -8.15 1.24
N GLN A 80 13.72 -7.12 1.07
CA GLN A 80 15.19 -7.25 1.12
C GLN A 80 15.82 -6.81 2.44
N GLU A 81 15.32 -5.75 3.07
CA GLU A 81 16.00 -5.06 4.16
C GLU A 81 15.26 -5.20 5.51
N TYR A 82 13.93 -5.34 5.48
CA TYR A 82 13.15 -5.54 6.70
C TYR A 82 13.55 -6.79 7.53
N PRO A 83 13.90 -7.95 6.93
CA PRO A 83 14.34 -9.11 7.71
C PRO A 83 15.59 -8.86 8.57
N GLU A 84 16.45 -7.93 8.15
CA GLU A 84 17.66 -7.51 8.90
C GLU A 84 17.35 -6.41 9.91
N PHE A 85 16.26 -5.66 9.70
CA PHE A 85 15.83 -4.58 10.59
C PHE A 85 15.10 -5.09 11.84
N VAL A 86 14.34 -6.19 11.73
CA VAL A 86 13.52 -6.73 12.84
C VAL A 86 14.38 -7.25 14.00
N GLY A 87 14.05 -6.84 15.22
CA GLY A 87 14.85 -7.02 16.44
C GLY A 87 14.20 -7.95 17.44
N GLU A 88 13.89 -7.48 18.65
CA GLU A 88 13.11 -8.21 19.67
C GLU A 88 11.81 -7.46 20.04
N GLY A 89 11.40 -6.50 19.21
CA GLY A 89 10.23 -5.66 19.47
C GLY A 89 8.90 -6.31 19.07
N ASP A 90 7.82 -5.54 19.25
CA ASP A 90 6.49 -5.85 18.73
C ASP A 90 6.49 -5.83 17.20
N GLU A 91 5.89 -6.84 16.58
CA GLU A 91 6.01 -7.08 15.14
C GLU A 91 5.35 -5.99 14.28
N GLU A 92 4.24 -5.41 14.77
CA GLU A 92 3.53 -4.35 14.07
C GLU A 92 4.29 -3.03 14.20
N GLU A 93 4.79 -2.73 15.39
CA GLU A 93 5.63 -1.57 15.67
C GLU A 93 6.95 -1.61 14.87
N GLU A 94 7.58 -2.78 14.73
CA GLU A 94 8.77 -2.96 13.89
C GLU A 94 8.48 -2.64 12.41
N ALA A 95 7.37 -3.14 11.86
CA ALA A 95 6.96 -2.84 10.49
C ALA A 95 6.64 -1.35 10.29
N LEU A 96 5.91 -0.75 11.22
CA LEU A 96 5.58 0.67 11.18
C LEU A 96 6.83 1.55 11.31
N ALA A 97 7.79 1.19 12.17
CA ALA A 97 9.04 1.92 12.33
C ALA A 97 9.89 1.86 11.05
N PHE A 98 9.99 0.69 10.43
CA PHE A 98 10.70 0.51 9.17
C PHE A 98 10.10 1.36 8.04
N LEU A 99 8.76 1.28 7.87
CA LEU A 99 8.05 2.06 6.86
C LEU A 99 8.15 3.56 7.12
N ALA A 100 7.99 4.00 8.38
CA ALA A 100 8.12 5.39 8.75
C ALA A 100 9.52 5.94 8.45
N LEU A 101 10.58 5.16 8.70
CA LEU A 101 11.96 5.56 8.36
C LEU A 101 12.12 5.85 6.87
N ARG A 102 11.49 5.03 6.01
CA ARG A 102 11.49 5.21 4.54
C ARG A 102 10.60 6.35 4.07
N LEU A 103 9.64 6.75 4.90
CA LEU A 103 8.66 7.79 4.64
C LEU A 103 8.96 9.08 5.43
N GLU A 104 10.24 9.38 5.67
CA GLU A 104 10.70 10.61 6.34
C GLU A 104 10.09 10.81 7.74
N GLY A 105 9.79 9.72 8.46
CA GLY A 105 9.14 9.72 9.76
C GLY A 105 7.62 9.82 9.73
N ASP A 106 6.98 9.79 8.56
CA ASP A 106 5.52 9.88 8.43
C ASP A 106 4.83 8.58 8.84
N ARG A 107 4.56 8.50 10.14
CA ARG A 107 3.94 7.33 10.77
C ARG A 107 2.49 7.12 10.31
N GLN A 108 1.80 8.18 9.91
CA GLN A 108 0.42 8.05 9.45
C GLN A 108 0.37 7.39 8.08
N VAL A 109 1.21 7.83 7.15
CA VAL A 109 1.32 7.19 5.82
C VAL A 109 1.88 5.78 5.92
N ALA A 110 2.81 5.51 6.85
CA ALA A 110 3.30 4.16 7.12
C ALA A 110 2.17 3.19 7.52
N LYS A 111 1.21 3.64 8.35
CA LYS A 111 0.02 2.86 8.70
C LYS A 111 -0.87 2.60 7.49
N GLU A 112 -1.13 3.62 6.68
CA GLU A 112 -1.93 3.51 5.45
C GLU A 112 -1.34 2.45 4.50
N VAL A 113 -0.01 2.47 4.33
CA VAL A 113 0.72 1.47 3.52
C VAL A 113 0.60 0.08 4.14
N LEU A 114 0.87 -0.09 5.43
CA LEU A 114 0.84 -1.40 6.08
C LEU A 114 -0.57 -2.03 6.02
N GLU A 115 -1.61 -1.26 6.28
CA GLU A 115 -3.00 -1.70 6.18
C GLU A 115 -3.36 -2.12 4.75
N ALA A 116 -2.94 -1.35 3.75
CA ALA A 116 -3.18 -1.68 2.35
C ALA A 116 -2.50 -2.99 1.93
N LEU A 117 -1.23 -3.19 2.31
CA LEU A 117 -0.49 -4.43 2.03
C LEU A 117 -1.13 -5.63 2.74
N ARG A 118 -1.52 -5.46 4.01
CA ARG A 118 -2.22 -6.51 4.78
C ARG A 118 -3.54 -6.88 4.14
N ALA A 119 -4.33 -5.88 3.74
CA ALA A 119 -5.63 -6.11 3.14
C ALA A 119 -5.53 -6.77 1.75
N ALA A 120 -4.46 -6.48 0.99
CA ALA A 120 -4.15 -7.14 -0.28
C ALA A 120 -3.66 -8.59 -0.12
N GLY A 121 -3.38 -9.04 1.11
CA GLY A 121 -2.88 -10.39 1.41
C GLY A 121 -1.36 -10.52 1.33
N TYR A 122 -0.61 -9.41 1.34
CA TYR A 122 0.86 -9.45 1.29
C TYR A 122 1.53 -9.56 2.65
N VAL A 123 0.77 -9.51 3.75
CA VAL A 123 1.30 -9.56 5.11
C VAL A 123 0.73 -10.78 5.81
N GLU A 124 1.61 -11.67 6.24
CA GLU A 124 1.29 -12.85 7.03
C GLU A 124 1.92 -12.72 8.41
N LYS A 125 1.17 -13.03 9.46
CA LYS A 125 1.71 -13.15 10.80
C LYS A 125 2.15 -14.60 11.03
N ALA A 126 3.44 -14.80 11.26
CA ALA A 126 4.03 -16.12 11.44
C ALA A 126 4.75 -16.23 12.79
N TYR A 127 4.52 -17.34 13.48
CA TYR A 127 5.22 -17.65 14.73
C TYR A 127 6.61 -18.23 14.43
N HIS A 128 7.65 -17.61 14.99
CA HIS A 128 9.03 -18.11 14.92
C HIS A 128 9.39 -18.86 16.20
N PRO A 129 9.40 -20.22 16.17
CA PRO A 129 9.57 -21.02 17.38
C PRO A 129 10.96 -20.86 18.01
N GLU A 130 12.00 -20.63 17.20
CA GLU A 130 13.37 -20.44 17.69
C GLU A 130 13.54 -19.16 18.54
N GLN A 131 12.69 -18.16 18.29
CA GLN A 131 12.70 -16.87 18.99
C GLN A 131 11.49 -16.69 19.90
N VAL A 132 10.62 -17.70 19.96
CA VAL A 132 9.39 -17.74 20.76
C VAL A 132 8.54 -16.47 20.57
N ARG A 133 8.43 -15.97 19.33
CA ARG A 133 7.71 -14.73 19.03
C ARG A 133 7.07 -14.73 17.66
N ASP A 134 6.08 -13.85 17.49
CA ASP A 134 5.48 -13.60 16.20
C ASP A 134 6.31 -12.62 15.37
N ARG A 135 6.27 -12.76 14.05
CA ARG A 135 6.82 -11.79 13.09
C ARG A 135 5.86 -11.56 11.94
N LEU A 136 5.91 -10.37 11.36
CA LEU A 136 5.26 -10.11 10.08
C LEU A 136 6.18 -10.58 8.95
N LEU A 137 5.64 -11.37 8.04
CA LEU A 137 6.28 -11.79 6.81
C LEU A 137 5.60 -11.07 5.65
N PHE A 138 6.41 -10.45 4.80
CA PHE A 138 5.95 -9.79 3.59
C PHE A 138 6.12 -10.71 2.38
N ARG A 139 5.03 -11.04 1.70
CA ARG A 139 5.02 -11.91 0.53
C ARG A 139 4.45 -11.17 -0.67
N PHE A 140 5.34 -10.82 -1.60
CA PHE A 140 4.96 -10.11 -2.82
C PHE A 140 4.98 -11.04 -4.04
N PRO A 141 4.01 -10.90 -4.97
CA PRO A 141 4.01 -11.63 -6.23
C PRO A 141 5.33 -11.47 -6.99
N GLU A 142 5.85 -12.55 -7.58
CA GLU A 142 7.11 -12.54 -8.35
C GLU A 142 7.09 -11.54 -9.51
N ALA A 143 5.92 -11.30 -10.12
CA ALA A 143 5.75 -10.28 -11.16
C ALA A 143 6.10 -8.84 -10.69
N LEU A 144 6.02 -8.58 -9.38
CA LEU A 144 6.44 -7.32 -8.76
C LEU A 144 7.93 -7.33 -8.35
N ARG A 145 8.56 -8.50 -8.28
CA ARG A 145 10.02 -8.66 -8.06
C ARG A 145 10.84 -8.52 -9.35
N LEU A 146 10.23 -8.73 -10.52
CA LEU A 146 10.90 -8.85 -11.83
C LEU A 146 11.21 -7.53 -12.57
N TYR A 147 10.92 -6.36 -11.97
CA TYR A 147 11.34 -5.05 -12.52
C TYR A 147 12.55 -4.46 -11.77
N ALA A 148 13.46 -5.34 -11.34
CA ALA A 148 14.75 -4.99 -10.73
C ALA A 148 15.82 -4.66 -11.78
#